data_AF-A0A932EJ56-F1
#
_entry.id   AF-A0A932EJ56-F1
#
_cell.length_a   1.000
_cell.length_b   1.000
_cell.length_c   1.000
_cell.angle_alpha   90.00
_cell.angle_beta   90.00
_cell.angle_gamma   90.00
#
_symmetry.space_group_name_H-M   'P 1'
#
loop_
_entity.id
_entity.type
_entity.pdbx_description
1 polymer ?
#
loop_
_entity_poly.entity_id
_entity_poly.type
_entity_poly.pdbx_seq_one_letter_code
_entity_poly.pdbx_strand_id
1 'polypeptide(L)' 'FRYGMPAEGGFAMGIERITRNLLGLSNVREASLFPRDMERVDGKLRESS' A
#
# COMPACT_ATOMS: atom_id res chain seq x y z
N PHE A 1 -8.72 -10.08 25.14
CA PHE A 1 -7.62 -10.95 25.60
C PHE A 1 -7.97 -11.93 26.72
N ARG A 2 -9.05 -11.75 27.52
CA ARG A 2 -9.37 -12.63 28.67
C ARG A 2 -10.19 -13.91 28.36
N TYR A 3 -10.54 -14.18 27.11
CA TYR A 3 -11.34 -15.35 26.68
C TYR A 3 -10.88 -15.92 25.33
N GLY A 4 -9.58 -16.21 25.18
CA GLY A 4 -9.07 -16.97 24.04
C GLY A 4 -9.11 -16.21 22.71
N MET A 5 -8.16 -15.30 22.50
CA MET A 5 -7.66 -15.13 21.13
C MET A 5 -6.76 -16.35 20.89
N PRO A 6 -7.05 -17.23 19.92
CA PRO A 6 -6.14 -18.32 19.60
C PRO A 6 -4.75 -17.73 19.31
N ALA A 7 -3.68 -18.50 19.55
CA ALA A 7 -2.32 -18.09 19.20
C ALA A 7 -2.12 -18.09 17.68
N GLU A 8 -2.99 -17.41 16.95
CA GLU A 8 -2.89 -17.16 15.52
C GLU A 8 -1.97 -15.96 15.34
N GLY A 9 -0.67 -16.26 15.35
CA GLY A 9 0.34 -15.34 14.85
C GLY A 9 0.22 -15.23 13.33
N GLY A 10 -0.55 -14.25 12.86
CA GLY A 10 -0.55 -13.89 11.44
C GLY A 10 0.75 -13.19 11.05
N PHE A 11 1.24 -13.45 9.84
CA PHE A 11 2.36 -12.71 9.27
C PHE A 11 1.89 -11.84 8.11
N ALA A 12 2.21 -10.56 8.16
CA ALA A 12 1.92 -9.61 7.09
C ALA A 12 3.23 -9.20 6.41
N MET A 13 3.44 -9.68 5.18
CA MET A 13 4.52 -9.23 4.31
C MET A 13 3.96 -8.31 3.24
N GLY A 14 4.60 -7.15 3.07
CA GLY A 14 4.26 -6.24 1.97
C GLY A 14 4.76 -6.77 0.64
N ILE A 15 3.91 -7.50 -0.10
CA ILE A 15 4.25 -8.08 -1.41
C ILE A 15 4.75 -7.01 -2.38
N GLU A 16 4.17 -5.81 -2.38
CA GLU A 16 4.61 -4.72 -3.25
C GLU A 16 6.07 -4.31 -2.98
N ARG A 17 6.54 -4.42 -1.73
CA ARG A 17 7.93 -4.14 -1.35
C ARG A 17 8.88 -5.25 -1.79
N ILE A 18 8.41 -6.50 -1.75
CA ILE A 18 9.15 -7.65 -2.26
C ILE A 18 9.29 -7.53 -3.78
N THR A 19 8.19 -7.28 -4.49
CA THR A 19 8.18 -7.07 -5.94
C THR A 19 9.07 -5.91 -6.36
N ARG A 20 9.02 -4.78 -5.64
CA ARG A 20 9.90 -3.63 -5.87
C ARG A 20 11.38 -4.02 -5.79
N ASN A 21 11.76 -4.73 -4.73
CA ASN A 21 13.16 -5.11 -4.52
C ASN A 21 13.61 -6.19 -5.52
N LEU A 22 12.73 -7.14 -5.87
CA LEU A 22 13.00 -8.19 -6.85
C LEU A 22 13.26 -7.62 -8.25
N LEU A 23 12.48 -6.60 -8.63
CA LEU A 23 12.56 -5.95 -9.94
C LEU A 23 13.47 -4.71 -9.97
N GLY A 24 14.10 -4.36 -8.84
CA GLY A 24 14.98 -3.18 -8.74
C GLY A 24 14.27 -1.84 -8.99
N LEU A 25 12.97 -1.78 -8.73
CA LEU A 25 12.12 -0.62 -9.01
C LEU A 25 12.42 0.53 -8.04
N SER A 26 12.35 1.76 -8.54
CA SER A 26 12.67 2.96 -7.77
C SER A 26 11.59 3.28 -6.74
N ASN A 27 10.34 2.92 -7.04
CA ASN A 27 9.17 3.22 -6.22
C ASN A 27 8.23 2.01 -6.10
N VAL A 28 7.62 1.83 -4.93
CA VAL A 28 6.60 0.81 -4.69
C VAL A 28 5.35 1.00 -5.56
N ARG A 29 5.08 2.23 -6.01
CA ARG A 29 4.01 2.56 -6.96
C ARG A 29 4.17 1.83 -8.30
N GLU A 30 5.40 1.57 -8.73
CA GLU A 30 5.70 0.82 -9.97
C GLU A 30 5.44 -0.69 -9.80
N ALA A 31 5.43 -1.17 -8.56
CA ALA A 31 5.14 -2.55 -8.21
C ALA A 31 3.64 -2.80 -7.94
N SER A 32 2.77 -1.79 -8.14
CA SER A 32 1.32 -1.86 -7.91
C SER A 32 0.57 -1.69 -9.23
N LEU A 33 -0.44 -2.54 -9.49
CA LEU A 33 -1.24 -2.48 -10.72
C LEU A 33 -2.11 -1.21 -10.79
N PHE A 34 -2.52 -0.69 -9.64
CA PHE A 34 -3.32 0.53 -9.52
C PHE A 34 -2.70 1.43 -8.43
N PRO A 35 -1.61 2.15 -8.74
CA PRO A 35 -0.94 2.98 -7.76
C PRO A 35 -1.86 4.12 -7.34
N ARG A 36 -2.03 4.29 -6.02
CA ARG A 36 -2.76 5.43 -5.48
C ARG A 36 -1.89 6.68 -5.56
N ASP A 37 -2.42 7.77 -6.08
CA ASP A 37 -1.71 9.04 -6.06
C ASP A 37 -1.73 9.66 -4.65
N MET A 38 -0.68 10.43 -4.35
CA MET A 38 -0.55 11.16 -3.08
C MET A 38 -1.44 12.40 -3.06
N GLU A 39 -1.71 12.95 -4.24
CA GLU A 39 -2.60 14.10 -4.40
C GLU A 39 -4.06 13.67 -4.27
N ARG A 40 -4.80 14.39 -3.42
CA ARG A 40 -6.25 14.21 -3.31
C ARG A 40 -6.93 14.86 -4.51
N VAL A 41 -7.73 14.08 -5.24
CA VAL A 41 -8.58 14.57 -6.35
C VAL A 41 -9.46 15.75 -5.91
N ASP A 42 -9.93 15.75 -4.66
CA ASP A 42 -10.76 16.81 -4.07
C ASP A 42 -10.12 18.22 -4.17
N GLY A 43 -8.78 18.30 -4.06
CA GLY A 43 -8.05 19.56 -4.14
C GLY A 43 -8.01 20.14 -5.55
N LYS A 44 -7.70 19.29 -6.55
CA LYS A 44 -7.62 19.69 -7.95
C LYS A 44 -8.95 20.15 -8.54
N LEU A 45 -10.06 19.53 -8.10
CA LEU A 45 -11.40 19.89 -8.57
C LEU A 45 -11.83 21.29 -8.11
N ARG A 46 -11.34 21.76 -6.94
CA ARG A 46 -11.63 23.09 -6.41
C ARG A 46 -10.87 24.22 -7.10
N GLU A 47 -9.67 23.97 -7.60
CA GLU A 47 -8.85 24.98 -8.31
C GLU A 47 -9.29 25.18 -9.77
N SER A 48 -10.13 24.29 -10.30
CA SER A 48 -10.65 24.34 -11.67
C SER A 48 -12.07 24.92 -11.79
N SER A 49 -12.65 25.44 -10.70
CA SER A 49 -13.98 26.10 -10.68
C SER A 49 -13.87 27.60 -10.44
#